data_AF-A0A969P0E8-F1
#
_entry.id   AF-A0A969P0E8-F1
#
_cell.length_a   1.000
_cell.length_b   1.000
_cell.length_c   1.000
_cell.angle_alpha   90.00
_cell.angle_beta   90.00
_cell.angle_gamma   90.00
#
_symmetry.space_group_name_H-M   'P 1'
#
loop_
_entity.id
_entity.type
_entity.pdbx_description
1 polymer ?
#
loop_
_entity_poly.entity_id
_entity_poly.type
_entity_poly.pdbx_seq_one_letter_code
_entity_poly.pdbx_strand_id
1 'polypeptide(L)'
;MPEVPAVATVPAVSNAKAAQSYGGTTIRYYSGQIGVGAELDELLIERFTEETGIMVEFVPKSDDTTEDYEVYETLFAAQSPDIDVLALDVIWPASFAEHLVDLSEALSTPAEAHFPGIVENNTIDGRLIAMPQFGDFGMLYYRADLLETYGFDAPPATWDELESMALTIQEGERATGNANFVGFVFQGADYEGGTCNMLEWVASHGGSLIEGGVVTIDSPEAQQAMERAQGWVGSIAPDTVVSFREEDARELF
;
A
#
# COMPACT_ATOMS: atom_id res chain seq x y z
N MET A 1 -19.21 -11.40 0.89
CA MET A 1 -17.81 -11.62 0.48
C MET A 1 -17.80 -11.58 -1.03
N PRO A 2 -17.16 -10.58 -1.66
CA PRO A 2 -16.90 -10.68 -3.09
C PRO A 2 -16.10 -11.97 -3.31
N GLU A 3 -16.44 -12.75 -4.34
CA GLU A 3 -15.63 -13.90 -4.72
C GLU A 3 -14.20 -13.42 -4.98
N VAL A 4 -13.21 -14.07 -4.36
CA VAL A 4 -11.81 -13.93 -4.76
C VAL A 4 -11.81 -14.15 -6.28
N PRO A 5 -11.39 -13.16 -7.11
CA PRO A 5 -11.36 -13.36 -8.54
C PRO A 5 -10.56 -14.64 -8.79
N ALA A 6 -11.17 -15.62 -9.46
CA ALA A 6 -10.57 -16.92 -9.67
C ALA A 6 -9.13 -16.72 -10.16
N VAL A 7 -8.14 -17.02 -9.31
CA VAL A 7 -6.74 -16.74 -9.60
C VAL A 7 -6.43 -17.43 -10.92
N ALA A 8 -6.29 -16.63 -11.96
CA ALA A 8 -6.07 -17.09 -13.31
C ALA A 8 -4.66 -17.67 -13.37
N THR A 9 -4.54 -18.96 -13.02
CA THR A 9 -3.32 -19.78 -13.00
C THR A 9 -2.17 -19.22 -12.13
N VAL A 10 -1.85 -19.93 -11.05
CA VAL A 10 -0.64 -19.67 -10.25
C VAL A 10 0.60 -19.84 -11.15
N PRO A 11 1.51 -18.86 -11.22
CA PRO A 11 2.67 -18.92 -12.10
C PRO A 11 3.65 -20.03 -11.69
N ALA A 12 4.39 -20.57 -12.65
CA ALA A 12 5.47 -21.53 -12.38
C ALA A 12 6.66 -20.84 -11.69
N VAL A 13 7.40 -21.59 -10.87
CA VAL A 13 8.51 -21.04 -10.09
C VAL A 13 9.73 -20.89 -10.97
N SER A 14 10.26 -19.66 -11.05
CA SER A 14 11.50 -19.40 -11.76
C SER A 14 12.65 -20.23 -11.18
N ASN A 15 13.46 -20.84 -12.05
CA ASN A 15 14.61 -21.67 -11.66
C ASN A 15 14.31 -22.85 -10.71
N ALA A 16 13.06 -23.35 -10.66
CA ALA A 16 12.65 -24.41 -9.74
C ALA A 16 13.58 -25.65 -9.75
N LYS A 17 14.01 -26.08 -10.94
CA LYS A 17 14.90 -27.24 -11.11
C LYS A 17 16.25 -27.06 -10.40
N ALA A 18 16.80 -25.84 -10.40
CA ALA A 18 18.02 -25.55 -9.66
C ALA A 18 17.72 -25.52 -8.16
N ALA A 19 16.59 -24.91 -7.76
CA ALA A 19 16.17 -24.82 -6.36
C ALA A 19 15.92 -26.20 -5.70
N GLN A 20 15.59 -27.23 -6.47
CA GLN A 20 15.43 -28.61 -5.99
C GLN A 20 16.65 -29.18 -5.25
N SER A 21 17.86 -28.66 -5.49
CA SER A 21 19.04 -29.07 -4.70
C SER A 21 18.96 -28.69 -3.23
N TYR A 22 18.08 -27.75 -2.87
CA TYR A 22 17.82 -27.30 -1.50
C TYR A 22 16.55 -27.94 -0.91
N GLY A 23 15.93 -28.90 -1.58
CA GLY A 23 14.72 -29.56 -1.08
C GLY A 23 14.90 -30.12 0.34
N GLY A 24 13.89 -29.93 1.19
CA GLY A 24 13.89 -30.30 2.61
C GLY A 24 14.40 -29.21 3.56
N THR A 25 14.85 -28.05 3.06
CA THR A 25 15.07 -26.86 3.90
C THR A 25 13.76 -26.13 4.17
N THR A 26 13.74 -25.34 5.24
CA THR A 26 12.64 -24.40 5.55
C THR A 26 13.16 -22.98 5.48
N ILE A 27 12.39 -22.09 4.84
CA ILE A 27 12.58 -20.63 4.90
C ILE A 27 11.39 -20.00 5.62
N ARG A 28 11.63 -18.93 6.36
CA ARG A 28 10.59 -18.14 7.05
C ARG A 28 10.33 -16.86 6.30
N TYR A 29 9.08 -16.68 5.88
CA TYR A 29 8.64 -15.57 5.05
C TYR A 29 7.69 -14.66 5.83
N TYR A 30 8.12 -13.43 6.09
CA TYR A 30 7.38 -12.42 6.84
C TYR A 30 6.62 -11.48 5.89
N SER A 31 5.29 -11.56 5.84
CA SER A 31 4.47 -10.84 4.86
C SER A 31 3.07 -10.48 5.34
N GLY A 32 2.46 -9.52 4.64
CA GLY A 32 1.15 -8.89 4.90
C GLY A 32 -0.04 -9.81 4.65
N GLN A 33 -1.19 -9.42 5.23
CA GLN A 33 -2.46 -10.13 5.07
C GLN A 33 -3.61 -9.25 4.58
N ILE A 34 -3.33 -8.00 4.17
CA ILE A 34 -4.36 -7.05 3.75
C ILE A 34 -5.05 -7.52 2.45
N GLY A 35 -6.38 -7.43 2.41
CA GLY A 35 -7.19 -7.80 1.25
C GLY A 35 -7.10 -9.29 0.92
N VAL A 36 -6.79 -9.61 -0.34
CA VAL A 36 -6.61 -11.00 -0.82
C VAL A 36 -5.16 -11.47 -0.82
N GLY A 37 -4.25 -10.68 -0.22
CA GLY A 37 -2.81 -10.92 -0.26
C GLY A 37 -2.42 -12.25 0.38
N ALA A 38 -3.03 -12.58 1.53
CA ALA A 38 -2.77 -13.82 2.24
C ALA A 38 -3.15 -15.06 1.40
N GLU A 39 -4.31 -15.05 0.75
CA GLU A 39 -4.74 -16.18 -0.10
C GLU A 39 -3.84 -16.34 -1.34
N LEU A 40 -3.33 -15.23 -1.89
CA LEU A 40 -2.38 -15.28 -3.00
C LEU A 40 -1.03 -15.84 -2.56
N ASP A 41 -0.52 -15.40 -1.40
CA ASP A 41 0.74 -15.90 -0.84
C ASP A 41 0.63 -17.39 -0.51
N GLU A 42 -0.49 -17.87 0.04
CA GLU A 42 -0.74 -19.31 0.26
C GLU A 42 -0.61 -20.12 -1.04
N LEU A 43 -1.27 -19.68 -2.11
CA LEU A 43 -1.22 -20.36 -3.42
C LEU A 43 0.21 -20.36 -4.01
N LEU A 44 0.95 -19.27 -3.86
CA LEU A 44 2.33 -19.15 -4.32
C LEU A 44 3.28 -20.03 -3.49
N ILE A 45 3.09 -20.09 -2.18
CA ILE A 45 3.86 -20.94 -1.27
C ILE A 45 3.66 -22.42 -1.57
N GLU A 46 2.41 -22.85 -1.80
CA GLU A 46 2.09 -24.22 -2.19
C GLU A 46 2.82 -24.60 -3.48
N ARG A 47 2.68 -23.77 -4.52
CA ARG A 47 3.36 -23.95 -5.81
C ARG A 47 4.89 -23.98 -5.68
N PHE A 48 5.45 -23.06 -4.89
CA PHE A 48 6.89 -23.01 -4.62
C PHE A 48 7.39 -24.28 -3.94
N THR A 49 6.66 -24.74 -2.91
CA THR A 49 6.99 -25.96 -2.18
C THR A 49 6.90 -27.20 -3.07
N GLU A 50 5.86 -27.31 -3.90
CA GLU A 50 5.69 -28.43 -4.83
C GLU A 50 6.82 -28.51 -5.88
N GLU A 51 7.22 -27.39 -6.47
CA GLU A 51 8.18 -27.38 -7.57
C GLU A 51 9.64 -27.44 -7.10
N THR A 52 9.94 -26.94 -5.90
CA THR A 52 11.30 -26.85 -5.36
C THR A 52 11.60 -27.85 -4.24
N GLY A 53 10.58 -28.32 -3.52
CA GLY A 53 10.74 -29.11 -2.30
C GLY A 53 11.25 -28.31 -1.09
N ILE A 54 11.39 -26.98 -1.18
CA ILE A 54 11.71 -26.10 -0.07
C ILE A 54 10.41 -25.76 0.67
N MET A 55 10.39 -25.91 1.99
CA MET A 55 9.25 -25.55 2.82
C MET A 55 9.26 -24.05 3.11
N VAL A 56 8.09 -23.41 3.10
CA VAL A 56 7.93 -22.02 3.54
C VAL A 56 7.08 -21.99 4.80
N GLU A 57 7.62 -21.40 5.86
CA GLU A 57 6.88 -21.04 7.07
C GLU A 57 6.44 -19.58 6.94
N PHE A 58 5.14 -19.36 6.73
CA PHE A 58 4.57 -18.02 6.66
C PHE A 58 4.45 -17.42 8.07
N VAL A 59 4.98 -16.21 8.23
CA VAL A 59 4.92 -15.43 9.45
C VAL A 59 4.08 -14.17 9.15
N PRO A 60 2.88 -14.02 9.74
CA PRO A 60 2.04 -12.85 9.48
C PRO A 60 2.61 -11.59 10.12
N LYS A 61 2.64 -10.48 9.39
CA LYS A 61 2.95 -9.14 9.95
C LYS A 61 1.70 -8.45 10.52
N SER A 62 1.93 -7.34 11.24
CA SER A 62 0.85 -6.41 11.58
C SER A 62 0.35 -5.69 10.33
N ASP A 63 -0.94 -5.39 10.27
CA ASP A 63 -1.50 -4.49 9.24
C ASP A 63 -1.16 -3.01 9.53
N ASP A 64 -0.62 -2.71 10.72
CA ASP A 64 -0.06 -1.39 11.03
C ASP A 64 1.41 -1.33 10.63
N THR A 65 1.71 -0.63 9.53
CA THR A 65 3.09 -0.51 9.03
C THR A 65 4.02 0.19 10.05
N THR A 66 3.48 1.03 10.95
CA THR A 66 4.28 1.67 12.01
C THR A 66 4.76 0.64 13.03
N GLU A 67 3.85 -0.24 13.46
CA GLU A 67 4.21 -1.35 14.36
C GLU A 67 5.15 -2.35 13.67
N ASP A 68 4.93 -2.62 12.37
CA ASP A 68 5.78 -3.50 11.56
C ASP A 68 7.21 -2.95 11.50
N TYR A 69 7.40 -1.64 11.33
CA TYR A 69 8.73 -1.01 11.39
C TYR A 69 9.47 -1.28 12.71
N GLU A 70 8.80 -1.18 13.86
CA GLU A 70 9.40 -1.45 15.17
C GLU A 70 9.78 -2.94 15.34
N VAL A 71 9.01 -3.85 14.75
CA VAL A 71 9.35 -5.28 14.71
C VAL A 71 10.63 -5.50 13.90
N TYR A 72 10.77 -4.85 12.74
CA TYR A 72 11.99 -4.91 11.93
C TYR A 72 13.21 -4.38 12.69
N GLU A 73 13.09 -3.22 13.35
CA GLU A 73 14.16 -2.68 14.19
C GLU A 73 14.62 -3.69 15.25
N THR A 74 13.67 -4.34 15.91
CA THR A 74 13.95 -5.36 16.93
C THR A 74 14.66 -6.58 16.34
N LEU A 75 14.16 -7.12 15.23
CA LEU A 75 14.74 -8.28 14.54
C LEU A 75 16.17 -8.00 14.10
N PHE A 76 16.41 -6.84 13.48
CA PHE A 76 17.72 -6.47 12.96
C PHE A 76 18.71 -6.10 14.07
N ALA A 77 18.30 -5.38 15.10
CA ALA A 77 19.14 -5.09 16.26
C ALA A 77 19.58 -6.37 16.98
N ALA A 78 18.73 -7.38 17.04
CA ALA A 78 19.04 -8.68 17.60
C ALA A 78 19.88 -9.58 16.67
N GLN A 79 20.05 -9.19 15.40
CA GLN A 79 20.58 -10.06 14.34
C GLN A 79 19.86 -11.42 14.31
N SER A 80 18.53 -11.37 14.42
CA SER A 80 17.72 -12.59 14.58
C SER A 80 17.82 -13.49 13.34
N PRO A 81 18.00 -14.81 13.52
CA PRO A 81 17.92 -15.78 12.43
C PRO A 81 16.48 -16.28 12.18
N ASP A 82 15.49 -15.66 12.80
CA ASP A 82 14.11 -16.15 12.81
C ASP A 82 13.32 -15.76 11.56
N ILE A 83 13.86 -14.92 10.66
CA ILE A 83 13.21 -14.52 9.40
C ILE A 83 14.25 -14.56 8.27
N ASP A 84 13.91 -15.19 7.14
CA ASP A 84 14.81 -15.34 5.98
C ASP A 84 14.42 -14.41 4.82
N VAL A 85 13.11 -14.22 4.61
CA VAL A 85 12.54 -13.37 3.56
C VAL A 85 11.48 -12.47 4.19
N LEU A 86 11.49 -11.19 3.85
CA LEU A 86 10.61 -10.20 4.46
C LEU A 86 10.02 -9.26 3.41
N ALA A 87 8.74 -8.92 3.56
CA ALA A 87 8.03 -7.96 2.73
C ALA A 87 8.29 -6.54 3.25
N LEU A 88 9.21 -5.84 2.61
CA LEU A 88 9.69 -4.51 2.99
C LEU A 88 8.81 -3.41 2.41
N ASP A 89 8.38 -2.45 3.23
CA ASP A 89 7.71 -1.24 2.76
C ASP A 89 8.64 -0.43 1.84
N VAL A 90 8.07 0.24 0.83
CA VAL A 90 8.79 1.04 -0.15
C VAL A 90 9.59 2.19 0.48
N ILE A 91 9.19 2.73 1.65
CA ILE A 91 9.91 3.83 2.29
C ILE A 91 11.09 3.37 3.18
N TRP A 92 11.23 2.06 3.45
CA TRP A 92 12.25 1.52 4.37
C TRP A 92 13.60 1.06 3.78
N PRO A 93 13.81 0.91 2.44
CA PRO A 93 15.08 0.41 1.91
C PRO A 93 16.31 1.12 2.47
N ALA A 94 16.30 2.45 2.50
CA ALA A 94 17.41 3.24 3.02
C ALA A 94 17.67 2.99 4.52
N SER A 95 16.62 2.85 5.33
CA SER A 95 16.73 2.65 6.78
C SER A 95 17.32 1.29 7.14
N PHE A 96 17.03 0.25 6.35
CA PHE A 96 17.41 -1.13 6.67
C PHE A 96 18.48 -1.73 5.75
N ALA A 97 19.03 -0.97 4.80
CA ALA A 97 19.99 -1.47 3.82
C ALA A 97 21.23 -2.16 4.41
N GLU A 98 21.68 -1.74 5.59
CA GLU A 98 22.83 -2.36 6.25
C GLU A 98 22.56 -3.80 6.73
N HIS A 99 21.29 -4.16 6.93
CA HIS A 99 20.87 -5.48 7.42
C HIS A 99 20.49 -6.45 6.30
N LEU A 100 20.25 -5.95 5.10
CA LEU A 100 19.74 -6.74 3.97
C LEU A 100 20.86 -7.28 3.08
N VAL A 101 20.64 -8.43 2.46
CA VAL A 101 21.59 -9.04 1.53
C VAL A 101 21.68 -8.24 0.23
N ASP A 102 22.88 -8.16 -0.34
CA ASP A 102 23.04 -7.61 -1.70
C ASP A 102 22.62 -8.65 -2.74
N LEU A 103 21.53 -8.37 -3.44
CA LEU A 103 20.92 -9.22 -4.46
C LEU A 103 21.47 -8.93 -5.86
N SER A 104 22.35 -7.95 -6.03
CA SER A 104 22.77 -7.44 -7.35
C SER A 104 23.34 -8.54 -8.26
N GLU A 105 24.14 -9.45 -7.72
CA GLU A 105 24.73 -10.55 -8.48
C GLU A 105 23.66 -11.52 -9.02
N ALA A 106 22.61 -11.78 -8.24
CA ALA A 106 21.60 -12.78 -8.56
C ALA A 106 20.41 -12.21 -9.33
N LEU A 107 20.00 -10.96 -9.04
CA LEU A 107 18.69 -10.43 -9.39
C LEU A 107 18.70 -9.11 -10.18
N SER A 108 19.87 -8.57 -10.52
CA SER A 108 19.94 -7.35 -11.37
C SER A 108 19.26 -7.52 -12.73
N THR A 109 19.48 -8.63 -13.45
CA THR A 109 18.79 -8.87 -14.73
C THR A 109 17.27 -9.02 -14.57
N PRO A 110 16.74 -9.84 -13.63
CA PRO A 110 15.31 -9.85 -13.35
C PRO A 110 14.73 -8.46 -13.00
N ALA A 111 15.47 -7.63 -12.26
CA ALA A 111 15.01 -6.31 -11.84
C ALA A 111 14.70 -5.37 -13.02
N GLU A 112 15.37 -5.54 -14.17
CA GLU A 112 15.11 -4.75 -15.39
C GLU A 112 13.68 -4.91 -15.93
N ALA A 113 12.95 -5.96 -15.52
CA ALA A 113 11.55 -6.16 -15.90
C ALA A 113 10.56 -5.32 -15.08
N HIS A 114 11.01 -4.65 -14.01
CA HIS A 114 10.17 -3.87 -13.11
C HIS A 114 10.28 -2.36 -13.38
N PHE A 115 9.42 -1.57 -12.74
CA PHE A 115 9.44 -0.11 -12.86
C PHE A 115 10.79 0.46 -12.39
N PRO A 116 11.51 1.25 -13.23
CA PRO A 116 12.84 1.74 -12.89
C PRO A 116 12.92 2.52 -11.58
N GLY A 117 11.90 3.34 -11.27
CA GLY A 117 11.87 4.11 -10.02
C GLY A 117 11.79 3.25 -8.77
N ILE A 118 11.11 2.10 -8.81
CA ILE A 118 11.05 1.18 -7.67
C ILE A 118 12.38 0.43 -7.53
N VAL A 119 12.99 0.03 -8.65
CA VAL A 119 14.31 -0.60 -8.63
C VAL A 119 15.38 0.37 -8.09
N GLU A 120 15.32 1.64 -8.49
CA GLU A 120 16.18 2.70 -7.96
C GLU A 120 15.99 2.88 -6.45
N ASN A 121 14.74 2.96 -5.98
CA ASN A 121 14.42 3.06 -4.55
C ASN A 121 14.97 1.87 -3.74
N ASN A 122 14.94 0.66 -4.31
CA ASN A 122 15.44 -0.56 -3.69
C ASN A 122 16.96 -0.74 -3.87
N THR A 123 17.66 0.22 -4.49
CA THR A 123 19.10 0.18 -4.71
C THR A 123 19.80 1.24 -3.86
N ILE A 124 20.42 0.82 -2.75
CA ILE A 124 21.08 1.72 -1.80
C ILE A 124 22.60 1.54 -1.92
N ASP A 125 23.33 2.64 -2.13
CA ASP A 125 24.79 2.63 -2.32
C ASP A 125 25.27 1.63 -3.39
N GLY A 126 24.47 1.45 -4.45
CA GLY A 126 24.75 0.53 -5.55
C GLY A 126 24.45 -0.94 -5.27
N ARG A 127 23.85 -1.26 -4.12
CA ARG A 127 23.42 -2.62 -3.75
C ARG A 127 21.91 -2.73 -3.93
N LEU A 128 21.45 -3.64 -4.79
CA LEU A 128 20.05 -4.02 -4.87
C LEU A 128 19.70 -4.84 -3.61
N ILE A 129 18.92 -4.27 -2.70
CA ILE A 129 18.61 -4.90 -1.40
C ILE A 129 17.23 -5.55 -1.32
N ALA A 130 16.35 -5.24 -2.28
CA ALA A 130 14.99 -5.78 -2.33
C ALA A 130 14.48 -5.87 -3.78
N MET A 131 13.61 -6.84 -4.06
CA MET A 131 12.91 -6.94 -5.35
C MET A 131 11.50 -6.37 -5.23
N PRO A 132 11.00 -5.65 -6.26
CA PRO A 132 9.60 -5.21 -6.27
C PRO A 132 8.65 -6.42 -6.29
N GLN A 133 7.73 -6.48 -5.32
CA GLN A 133 6.72 -7.54 -5.23
C GLN A 133 5.41 -7.14 -5.93
N PHE A 134 4.86 -5.99 -5.54
CA PHE A 134 3.76 -5.28 -6.19
C PHE A 134 4.01 -3.78 -6.05
N GLY A 135 3.21 -2.96 -6.73
CA GLY A 135 3.24 -1.52 -6.60
C GLY A 135 1.84 -1.00 -6.39
N ASP A 136 1.67 -0.16 -5.39
CA ASP A 136 0.41 0.50 -5.07
C ASP A 136 0.52 2.00 -5.31
N PHE A 137 -0.61 2.59 -5.68
CA PHE A 137 -0.72 4.00 -5.97
C PHE A 137 -2.05 4.48 -5.39
N GLY A 138 -2.07 5.66 -4.79
CA GLY A 138 -3.31 6.33 -4.40
C GLY A 138 -4.22 6.52 -5.60
N MET A 139 -5.46 6.04 -5.48
CA MET A 139 -6.46 6.09 -6.55
C MET A 139 -7.79 6.58 -6.01
N LEU A 140 -8.52 7.34 -6.82
CA LEU A 140 -9.90 7.72 -6.52
C LEU A 140 -10.86 6.62 -6.97
N TYR A 141 -11.48 5.95 -6.00
CA TYR A 141 -12.62 5.06 -6.25
C TYR A 141 -13.92 5.86 -6.23
N TYR A 142 -14.85 5.54 -7.14
CA TYR A 142 -16.11 6.26 -7.27
C TYR A 142 -17.26 5.34 -7.66
N ARG A 143 -18.48 5.70 -7.24
CA ARG A 143 -19.72 5.00 -7.59
C ARG A 143 -20.26 5.52 -8.92
N ALA A 144 -19.86 4.87 -10.01
CA ALA A 144 -20.25 5.25 -11.38
C ALA A 144 -21.77 5.33 -11.57
N ASP A 145 -22.53 4.44 -10.93
CA ASP A 145 -23.99 4.43 -10.96
C ASP A 145 -24.62 5.65 -10.26
N LEU A 146 -23.99 6.14 -9.19
CA LEU A 146 -24.42 7.38 -8.53
C LEU A 146 -24.03 8.61 -9.35
N LEU A 147 -22.84 8.63 -9.96
CA LEU A 147 -22.50 9.71 -10.89
C LEU A 147 -23.55 9.82 -12.01
N GLU A 148 -23.91 8.71 -12.64
CA GLU A 148 -24.96 8.68 -13.68
C GLU A 148 -26.33 9.13 -13.14
N THR A 149 -26.74 8.62 -11.98
CA THR A 149 -28.03 8.94 -11.35
C THR A 149 -28.18 10.44 -11.06
N TYR A 150 -27.09 11.09 -10.65
CA TYR A 150 -27.06 12.52 -10.32
C TYR A 150 -26.62 13.42 -11.49
N GLY A 151 -26.41 12.84 -12.69
CA GLY A 151 -26.17 13.59 -13.93
C GLY A 151 -24.73 14.06 -14.13
N PHE A 152 -23.76 13.36 -13.55
CA PHE A 152 -22.33 13.59 -13.77
C PHE A 152 -21.78 12.61 -14.81
N ASP A 153 -21.24 13.14 -15.92
CA ASP A 153 -20.76 12.34 -17.06
C ASP A 153 -19.33 11.78 -16.86
N ALA A 154 -18.63 12.21 -15.82
CA ALA A 154 -17.24 11.83 -15.52
C ALA A 154 -16.95 11.89 -14.01
N PRO A 155 -15.97 11.14 -13.51
CA PRO A 155 -15.44 11.34 -12.16
C PRO A 155 -14.81 12.74 -12.02
N PRO A 156 -14.70 13.26 -10.78
CA PRO A 156 -14.14 14.59 -10.55
C PRO A 156 -12.66 14.63 -10.96
N ALA A 157 -12.28 15.67 -11.69
CA ALA A 157 -10.89 15.93 -12.09
C ALA A 157 -10.17 16.88 -11.12
N THR A 158 -10.92 17.53 -10.22
CA THR A 158 -10.39 18.46 -9.21
C THR A 158 -11.03 18.21 -7.84
N TRP A 159 -10.37 18.68 -6.78
CA TRP A 159 -10.94 18.63 -5.43
C TRP A 159 -12.24 19.42 -5.29
N ASP A 160 -12.37 20.56 -5.98
CA ASP A 160 -13.61 21.35 -5.99
C ASP A 160 -14.78 20.55 -6.61
N GLU A 161 -14.51 19.85 -7.71
CA GLU A 161 -15.49 18.96 -8.34
C GLU A 161 -15.84 17.79 -7.42
N LEU A 162 -14.85 17.18 -6.76
CA LEU A 162 -15.08 16.09 -5.80
C LEU A 162 -15.99 16.55 -4.68
N GLU A 163 -15.69 17.68 -4.04
CA GLU A 163 -16.50 18.25 -2.96
C GLU A 163 -17.94 18.53 -3.41
N SER A 164 -18.11 19.17 -4.58
CA SER A 164 -19.43 19.49 -5.11
C SER A 164 -20.25 18.24 -5.47
N MET A 165 -19.61 17.25 -6.11
CA MET A 165 -20.27 16.00 -6.50
C MET A 165 -20.63 15.18 -5.26
N ALA A 166 -19.69 15.03 -4.32
CA ALA A 166 -19.88 14.33 -3.06
C ALA A 166 -21.05 14.92 -2.25
N LEU A 167 -21.12 16.24 -2.10
CA LEU A 167 -22.25 16.91 -1.42
C LEU A 167 -23.57 16.67 -2.13
N THR A 168 -23.62 16.83 -3.45
CA THR A 168 -24.85 16.66 -4.25
C THR A 168 -25.42 15.25 -4.09
N ILE A 169 -24.56 14.24 -4.26
CA ILE A 169 -24.95 12.82 -4.14
C ILE A 169 -25.34 12.52 -2.69
N GLN A 170 -24.56 12.98 -1.71
CA GLN A 170 -24.84 12.77 -0.30
C GLN A 170 -26.20 13.32 0.13
N GLU A 171 -26.52 14.56 -0.26
CA GLU A 171 -27.81 15.17 0.05
C GLU A 171 -28.98 14.43 -0.59
N GLY A 172 -28.81 14.01 -1.85
CA GLY A 172 -29.82 13.23 -2.58
C GLY A 172 -30.08 11.86 -1.94
N GLU A 173 -29.03 11.10 -1.64
CA GLU A 173 -29.15 9.76 -1.03
C GLU A 173 -29.73 9.84 0.38
N ARG A 174 -29.37 10.88 1.15
CA ARG A 174 -30.00 11.13 2.46
C ARG A 174 -31.48 11.48 2.33
N ALA A 175 -31.86 12.24 1.30
CA ALA A 175 -33.26 12.59 1.04
C ALA A 175 -34.13 11.38 0.63
N THR A 176 -33.53 10.33 0.04
CA THR A 176 -34.22 9.08 -0.32
C THR A 176 -34.27 8.05 0.82
N GLY A 177 -33.71 8.40 1.98
CA GLY A 177 -33.80 7.60 3.21
C GLY A 177 -32.49 6.93 3.64
N ASN A 178 -31.40 7.11 2.89
CA ASN A 178 -30.08 6.65 3.31
C ASN A 178 -29.39 7.68 4.20
N ALA A 179 -29.93 7.88 5.41
CA ALA A 179 -29.50 8.94 6.32
C ALA A 179 -28.00 8.90 6.70
N ASN A 180 -27.37 7.74 6.60
CA ASN A 180 -25.97 7.52 6.94
C ASN A 180 -25.03 7.59 5.72
N PHE A 181 -25.53 7.92 4.53
CA PHE A 181 -24.68 8.05 3.34
C PHE A 181 -23.63 9.15 3.55
N VAL A 182 -22.40 8.88 3.14
CA VAL A 182 -21.27 9.83 3.16
C VAL A 182 -20.70 9.97 1.76
N GLY A 183 -20.28 11.19 1.41
CA GLY A 183 -19.81 11.52 0.07
C GLY A 183 -18.36 11.11 -0.20
N PHE A 184 -17.52 11.03 0.83
CA PHE A 184 -16.11 10.69 0.71
C PHE A 184 -15.57 10.00 1.97
N VAL A 185 -14.68 9.03 1.80
CA VAL A 185 -13.99 8.30 2.88
C VAL A 185 -12.53 8.12 2.48
N PHE A 186 -11.63 8.15 3.46
CA PHE A 186 -10.19 8.04 3.29
C PHE A 186 -9.54 7.54 4.59
N GLN A 187 -8.23 7.26 4.57
CA GLN A 187 -7.48 6.85 5.75
C GLN A 187 -7.01 8.08 6.53
N GLY A 188 -7.70 8.40 7.63
CA GLY A 188 -7.42 9.58 8.46
C GLY A 188 -6.80 9.27 9.82
N ALA A 189 -6.52 7.98 10.12
CA ALA A 189 -5.89 7.57 11.36
C ALA A 189 -4.45 8.11 11.51
N ASP A 190 -3.97 8.16 12.75
CA ASP A 190 -2.58 8.50 13.09
C ASP A 190 -1.66 7.29 12.86
N TYR A 191 -1.30 7.08 11.60
CA TYR A 191 -0.35 6.06 11.12
C TYR A 191 0.18 6.48 9.72
N GLU A 192 1.03 5.66 9.12
CA GLU A 192 1.66 5.94 7.82
C GLU A 192 0.66 6.23 6.69
N GLY A 193 -0.47 5.50 6.58
CA GLY A 193 -1.41 5.76 5.48
C GLY A 193 -2.08 7.14 5.56
N GLY A 194 -2.18 7.72 6.76
CA GLY A 194 -2.54 9.14 6.93
C GLY A 194 -1.47 10.10 6.36
N THR A 195 -0.20 9.72 6.46
CA THR A 195 0.91 10.44 5.80
C THR A 195 0.82 10.30 4.28
N CYS A 196 0.51 9.12 3.74
CA CYS A 196 0.28 8.91 2.31
C CYS A 196 -0.81 9.84 1.76
N ASN A 197 -1.99 9.89 2.41
CA ASN A 197 -3.06 10.81 2.00
C ASN A 197 -2.62 12.29 2.05
N MET A 198 -1.92 12.69 3.12
CA MET A 198 -1.36 14.04 3.23
C MET A 198 -0.42 14.35 2.05
N LEU A 199 0.47 13.42 1.67
CA LEU A 199 1.40 13.61 0.56
C LEU A 199 0.65 13.89 -0.75
N GLU A 200 -0.41 13.14 -1.03
CA GLU A 200 -1.22 13.30 -2.24
C GLU A 200 -1.92 14.66 -2.27
N TRP A 201 -2.50 15.10 -1.15
CA TRP A 201 -3.15 16.40 -1.05
C TRP A 201 -2.15 17.54 -1.20
N VAL A 202 -1.02 17.49 -0.48
CA VAL A 202 0.02 18.52 -0.54
C VAL A 202 0.61 18.61 -1.95
N ALA A 203 0.95 17.47 -2.56
CA ALA A 203 1.51 17.44 -3.91
C ALA A 203 0.52 17.97 -4.97
N SER A 204 -0.78 17.62 -4.86
CA SER A 204 -1.80 18.12 -5.79
C SER A 204 -2.09 19.63 -5.64
N HIS A 205 -1.71 20.24 -4.51
CA HIS A 205 -1.71 21.70 -4.32
C HIS A 205 -0.38 22.36 -4.71
N GLY A 206 0.59 21.59 -5.22
CA GLY A 206 1.90 22.08 -5.65
C GLY A 206 2.92 22.25 -4.53
N GLY A 207 2.64 21.71 -3.34
CA GLY A 207 3.56 21.66 -2.21
C GLY A 207 4.41 20.39 -2.17
N SER A 208 5.30 20.32 -1.19
CA SER A 208 6.19 19.18 -0.95
C SER A 208 6.61 19.13 0.52
N LEU A 209 7.13 17.98 0.98
CA LEU A 209 7.62 17.83 2.36
C LEU A 209 9.10 18.16 2.48
N ILE A 210 9.89 17.69 1.52
CA ILE A 210 11.33 17.86 1.46
C ILE A 210 11.74 18.08 0.01
N GLU A 211 12.49 19.15 -0.24
CA GLU A 211 13.11 19.43 -1.54
C GLU A 211 14.61 19.67 -1.37
N GLY A 212 15.43 18.92 -2.12
CA GLY A 212 16.88 19.07 -2.07
C GLY A 212 17.49 18.89 -0.67
N GLY A 213 16.86 18.06 0.17
CA GLY A 213 17.26 17.84 1.57
C GLY A 213 16.83 18.93 2.55
N VAL A 214 16.03 19.90 2.11
CA VAL A 214 15.46 20.96 2.96
C VAL A 214 13.99 20.63 3.22
N VAL A 215 13.57 20.71 4.49
CA VAL A 215 12.16 20.55 4.87
C VAL A 215 11.35 21.74 4.35
N THR A 216 10.33 21.47 3.53
CA THR A 216 9.50 22.45 2.81
C THR A 216 8.02 22.44 3.20
N ILE A 217 7.61 21.55 4.11
CA ILE A 217 6.18 21.35 4.48
C ILE A 217 5.49 22.60 5.06
N ASP A 218 6.24 23.53 5.65
CA ASP A 218 5.68 24.80 6.13
C ASP A 218 5.53 25.80 4.97
N SER A 219 4.57 25.52 4.08
CA SER A 219 4.26 26.33 2.91
C SER A 219 2.77 26.69 2.81
N PRO A 220 2.42 27.80 2.11
CA PRO A 220 1.02 28.13 1.85
C PRO A 220 0.25 27.04 1.10
N GLU A 221 0.91 26.29 0.22
CA GLU A 221 0.32 25.19 -0.55
C GLU A 221 -0.05 24.02 0.36
N ALA A 222 0.85 23.63 1.26
CA ALA A 222 0.58 22.58 2.24
C ALA A 222 -0.50 23.00 3.24
N GLN A 223 -0.49 24.24 3.71
CA GLN A 223 -1.54 24.77 4.59
C GLN A 223 -2.91 24.72 3.91
N GLN A 224 -3.02 25.14 2.64
CA GLN A 224 -4.27 25.05 1.87
C GLN A 224 -4.75 23.61 1.71
N ALA A 225 -3.85 22.67 1.40
CA ALA A 225 -4.20 21.26 1.28
C ALA A 225 -4.77 20.70 2.60
N MET A 226 -4.12 21.00 3.72
CA MET A 226 -4.55 20.50 5.03
C MET A 226 -5.83 21.16 5.54
N GLU A 227 -6.00 22.47 5.33
CA GLU A 227 -7.24 23.18 5.66
C GLU A 227 -8.43 22.63 4.87
N ARG A 228 -8.21 22.34 3.57
CA ARG A 228 -9.22 21.69 2.73
C ARG A 228 -9.57 20.30 3.25
N ALA A 229 -8.57 19.45 3.50
CA ALA A 229 -8.81 18.09 3.99
C ALA A 229 -9.52 18.08 5.34
N GLN A 230 -9.14 18.99 6.24
CA GLN A 230 -9.84 19.21 7.52
C GLN A 230 -11.31 19.58 7.30
N GLY A 231 -11.61 20.40 6.28
CA GLY A 231 -12.97 20.81 5.92
C GLY A 231 -13.89 19.66 5.49
N TRP A 232 -13.33 18.53 5.06
CA TRP A 232 -14.11 17.35 4.68
C TRP A 232 -14.67 16.58 5.88
N VAL A 233 -13.99 16.63 7.03
CA VAL A 233 -14.39 15.90 8.24
C VAL A 233 -15.68 16.48 8.81
N GLY A 234 -16.69 15.64 8.98
CA GLY A 234 -18.02 16.04 9.43
C GLY A 234 -18.88 16.71 8.35
N SER A 235 -18.37 16.84 7.12
CA SER A 235 -19.11 17.40 5.98
C SER A 235 -19.41 16.32 4.93
N ILE A 236 -18.49 16.08 3.99
CA ILE A 236 -18.58 15.01 2.99
C ILE A 236 -18.00 13.69 3.51
N ALA A 237 -17.13 13.75 4.52
CA ALA A 237 -16.60 12.59 5.23
C ALA A 237 -17.20 12.49 6.65
N PRO A 238 -17.37 11.28 7.20
CA PRO A 238 -17.85 11.11 8.58
C PRO A 238 -16.82 11.62 9.59
N ASP A 239 -17.28 12.04 10.77
CA ASP A 239 -16.37 12.44 11.88
C ASP A 239 -15.39 11.31 12.26
N THR A 240 -15.79 10.06 12.07
CA THR A 240 -14.97 8.87 12.38
C THR A 240 -13.87 8.60 11.37
N VAL A 241 -13.80 9.33 10.25
CA VAL A 241 -12.76 9.11 9.23
C VAL A 241 -11.34 9.31 9.80
N VAL A 242 -11.21 10.11 10.85
CA VAL A 242 -9.94 10.35 11.58
C VAL A 242 -9.43 9.12 12.34
N SER A 243 -10.20 8.03 12.39
CA SER A 243 -9.76 6.75 12.94
C SER A 243 -9.70 5.65 11.89
N PHE A 244 -9.98 5.95 10.62
CA PHE A 244 -10.03 4.95 9.57
C PHE A 244 -8.63 4.63 9.04
N ARG A 245 -8.39 3.33 8.90
CA ARG A 245 -7.32 2.75 8.07
C ARG A 245 -7.93 2.24 6.75
N GLU A 246 -7.14 1.52 5.95
CA GLU A 246 -7.53 1.05 4.62
C GLU A 246 -8.83 0.25 4.63
N GLU A 247 -8.90 -0.76 5.49
CA GLU A 247 -10.06 -1.66 5.54
C GLU A 247 -11.31 -0.96 6.11
N ASP A 248 -11.16 -0.03 7.06
CA ASP A 248 -12.31 0.76 7.55
C ASP A 248 -12.94 1.60 6.44
N ALA A 249 -12.11 2.26 5.62
CA ALA A 249 -12.58 3.04 4.48
C ALA A 249 -13.17 2.12 3.38
N ARG A 250 -12.54 0.97 3.12
CA ARG A 250 -12.99 -0.02 2.14
C ARG A 250 -14.31 -0.67 2.52
N GLU A 251 -14.55 -0.92 3.81
CA GLU A 251 -15.79 -1.51 4.31
C GLU A 251 -16.96 -0.53 4.28
N LEU A 252 -16.71 0.76 4.48
CA LEU A 252 -17.76 1.77 4.41
C LEU A 252 -18.16 2.13 2.96
N PHE A 253 -17.24 1.99 2.00
CA PHE A 253 -17.47 2.21 0.57
C PHE A 253 -18.32 1.10 -0.08
#